data_AF-A0A969U3E2-F1
#
_entry.id   AF-A0A969U3E2-F1
#
_cell.length_a   1.000
_cell.length_b   1.000
_cell.length_c   1.000
_cell.angle_alpha   90.00
_cell.angle_beta   90.00
_cell.angle_gamma   90.00
#
_symmetry.space_group_name_H-M   'P 1'
#
loop_
_entity.id
_entity.type
_entity.pdbx_description
1 polymer ?
#
loop_
_entity_poly.entity_id
_entity_poly.type
_entity_poly.pdbx_seq_one_letter_code
_entity_poly.pdbx_strand_id
1 'polypeptide(L)'
;MSLTRELPITRADKAGYSPVLEANIARGALSIGEMAKAIQVTSDNGLANLLLREIGGPEAFTHDMRAMGDQVTRLDRYEVDMSSVGPGDLRDTSSPRAMAMSMARIFTTDYLTPVSKEMLIAWMVETQTGTKRLRAGLPTNWVTGDKTGSSFNNNTNVPNRANDVAVAWPQGGPPLIITCFYETPTQGPNLTDADQAVLAEVGRIGANWYQNL
;
A
#
# COMPACT_ATOMS: atom_id res chain seq x y z
N MET A 1 5.09 7.19 -19.00
CA MET A 1 5.32 5.74 -19.19
C MET A 1 4.02 5.09 -19.66
N SER A 2 4.06 4.19 -20.64
CA SER A 2 2.84 3.48 -21.10
C SER A 2 2.56 2.26 -20.24
N LEU A 3 1.31 2.06 -19.82
CA LEU A 3 0.90 0.85 -19.09
C LEU A 3 0.92 -0.41 -19.95
N THR A 4 0.87 -0.28 -21.28
CA THR A 4 0.90 -1.42 -22.21
C THR A 4 2.32 -1.88 -22.55
N ARG A 5 3.34 -1.12 -22.16
CA ARG A 5 4.73 -1.53 -22.36
C ARG A 5 5.00 -2.76 -21.51
N GLU A 6 5.63 -3.77 -22.10
CA GLU A 6 6.03 -4.98 -21.40
C GLU A 6 7.44 -4.84 -20.81
N LEU A 7 7.63 -5.46 -19.65
CA LEU A 7 8.92 -5.65 -19.01
C LEU A 7 9.16 -7.16 -18.84
N PRO A 8 10.40 -7.63 -19.08
CA PRO A 8 10.74 -9.03 -18.87
C PRO A 8 10.60 -9.41 -17.40
N ILE A 9 10.16 -10.64 -17.15
CA ILE A 9 10.15 -11.25 -15.82
C ILE A 9 10.87 -12.60 -15.86
N THR A 10 11.66 -12.86 -14.82
CA THR A 10 12.44 -14.09 -14.68
C THR A 10 12.33 -14.63 -13.26
N ARG A 11 12.80 -15.87 -13.04
CA ARG A 11 12.94 -16.44 -11.70
C ARG A 11 13.84 -15.61 -10.79
N ALA A 12 14.81 -14.88 -11.35
CA ALA A 12 15.75 -14.06 -10.58
C ALA A 12 15.09 -12.80 -10.00
N ASP A 13 13.93 -12.40 -10.53
CA ASP A 13 13.20 -11.21 -10.08
C ASP A 13 12.32 -11.48 -8.85
N LYS A 14 12.17 -12.75 -8.44
CA LYS A 14 11.42 -13.13 -7.24
C LYS A 14 12.06 -12.50 -6.00
N ALA A 15 11.26 -11.79 -5.21
CA ALA A 15 11.66 -11.24 -3.92
C ALA A 15 10.57 -11.55 -2.88
N GLY A 16 10.86 -12.37 -1.87
CA GLY A 16 9.88 -12.71 -0.84
C GLY A 16 8.55 -13.23 -1.41
N TYR A 17 7.45 -12.59 -1.05
CA TYR A 17 6.10 -12.89 -1.54
C TYR A 17 5.89 -12.31 -2.95
N SER A 18 5.91 -13.16 -3.98
CA SER A 18 5.75 -12.74 -5.39
C SER A 18 4.79 -13.65 -6.19
N PRO A 19 3.52 -13.81 -5.75
CA PRO A 19 2.61 -14.81 -6.30
C PRO A 19 2.28 -14.62 -7.79
N VAL A 20 2.12 -13.37 -8.25
CA VAL A 20 1.76 -13.08 -9.65
C VAL A 20 3.00 -13.22 -10.53
N LEU A 21 4.16 -12.75 -10.06
CA LEU A 21 5.43 -13.00 -10.74
C LEU A 21 5.61 -14.49 -10.99
N GLU A 22 5.54 -15.32 -9.94
CA GLU A 22 5.77 -16.76 -10.00
C GLU A 22 4.81 -17.46 -10.95
N ALA A 23 3.52 -17.10 -10.90
CA ALA A 23 2.49 -17.67 -11.78
C ALA A 23 2.72 -17.33 -13.27
N ASN A 24 3.45 -16.25 -13.58
CA ASN A 24 3.61 -15.74 -14.94
C ASN A 24 5.03 -15.92 -15.51
N ILE A 25 5.97 -16.54 -14.79
CA ILE A 25 7.36 -16.76 -15.27
C ILE A 25 7.41 -17.39 -16.66
N ALA A 26 6.50 -18.33 -16.98
CA ALA A 26 6.46 -18.99 -18.27
C ALA A 26 6.08 -18.06 -19.44
N ARG A 27 5.40 -16.94 -19.16
CA ARG A 27 5.09 -15.90 -20.17
C ARG A 27 6.31 -15.06 -20.52
N GLY A 28 7.31 -14.98 -19.64
CA GLY A 28 8.56 -14.25 -19.84
C GLY A 28 8.47 -12.73 -19.74
N ALA A 29 7.27 -12.14 -19.83
CA ALA A 29 7.05 -10.71 -19.65
C ALA A 29 5.63 -10.43 -19.11
N LEU A 30 5.48 -9.26 -18.50
CA LEU A 30 4.19 -8.66 -18.13
C LEU A 30 4.16 -7.19 -18.54
N SER A 31 2.99 -6.68 -18.87
CA SER A 31 2.79 -5.23 -19.06
C SER A 31 2.93 -4.48 -17.73
N ILE A 32 3.36 -3.21 -17.80
CA ILE A 32 3.47 -2.34 -16.63
C ILE A 32 2.11 -2.20 -15.90
N GLY A 33 1.01 -2.19 -16.65
CA GLY A 33 -0.34 -2.20 -16.08
C GLY A 33 -0.66 -3.48 -15.30
N GLU A 34 -0.30 -4.66 -15.83
CA GLU A 34 -0.44 -5.94 -15.10
C GLU A 34 0.42 -5.95 -13.83
N MET A 35 1.66 -5.46 -13.91
CA MET A 35 2.54 -5.36 -12.75
C MET A 35 1.99 -4.42 -11.69
N ALA A 36 1.55 -3.22 -12.07
CA ALA A 36 0.99 -2.23 -11.15
C ALA A 36 -0.27 -2.75 -10.46
N LYS A 37 -1.16 -3.41 -11.21
CA LYS A 37 -2.34 -4.08 -10.64
C LYS A 37 -1.94 -5.16 -9.64
N ALA A 38 -0.99 -6.03 -9.98
CA ALA A 38 -0.52 -7.09 -9.10
C ALA A 38 0.08 -6.54 -7.80
N ILE A 39 0.90 -5.49 -7.89
CA ILE A 39 1.45 -4.82 -6.71
C ILE A 39 0.34 -4.27 -5.81
N GLN A 40 -0.67 -3.64 -6.39
CA GLN A 40 -1.80 -3.08 -5.63
C GLN A 40 -2.65 -4.18 -4.98
N VAL A 41 -3.11 -5.16 -5.77
CA VAL A 41 -4.11 -6.15 -5.34
C VAL A 41 -3.51 -7.27 -4.49
N THR A 42 -2.28 -7.70 -4.81
CA THR A 42 -1.64 -8.84 -4.15
C THR A 42 -0.37 -8.47 -3.41
N SER A 43 0.11 -7.23 -3.44
CA SER A 43 1.38 -6.86 -2.79
C SER A 43 2.58 -7.68 -3.30
N ASP A 44 2.65 -7.91 -4.62
CA ASP A 44 3.74 -8.69 -5.22
C ASP A 44 5.08 -7.94 -5.15
N ASN A 45 5.99 -8.42 -4.30
CA ASN A 45 7.26 -7.76 -3.99
C ASN A 45 8.25 -7.79 -5.17
N GLY A 46 8.26 -8.87 -5.95
CA GLY A 46 9.17 -9.00 -7.10
C GLY A 46 8.79 -8.02 -8.21
N LEU A 47 7.49 -7.92 -8.51
CA LEU A 47 6.99 -6.93 -9.46
C LEU A 47 7.16 -5.50 -8.94
N ALA A 48 7.01 -5.27 -7.63
CA ALA A 48 7.29 -3.97 -7.01
C ALA A 48 8.73 -3.52 -7.25
N ASN A 49 9.70 -4.42 -7.05
CA ASN A 49 11.10 -4.14 -7.33
C ASN A 49 11.38 -3.82 -8.80
N LEU A 50 10.72 -4.53 -9.73
CA LEU A 50 10.87 -4.27 -11.17
C LEU A 50 10.33 -2.89 -11.55
N LEU A 51 9.12 -2.53 -11.13
CA LEU A 51 8.57 -1.20 -11.42
C LEU A 51 9.34 -0.09 -10.69
N LEU A 52 9.82 -0.35 -9.47
CA LEU A 52 10.63 0.63 -8.76
C LEU A 52 11.94 0.93 -9.50
N ARG A 53 12.60 -0.07 -10.10
CA ARG A 53 13.77 0.16 -10.97
C ARG A 53 13.41 0.96 -12.21
N GLU A 54 12.26 0.66 -12.82
CA GLU A 54 11.79 1.36 -14.02
C GLU A 54 11.57 2.86 -13.78
N ILE A 55 11.13 3.25 -12.57
CA ILE A 55 10.95 4.67 -12.20
C ILE A 55 12.21 5.34 -11.64
N GLY A 56 13.37 4.67 -11.65
CA GLY A 56 14.65 5.23 -11.18
C GLY A 56 15.07 4.86 -9.75
N GLY A 57 14.37 3.91 -9.11
CA GLY A 57 14.72 3.35 -7.81
C GLY A 57 14.20 4.12 -6.59
N PRO A 58 14.58 3.70 -5.37
CA PRO A 58 14.12 4.31 -4.11
C PRO A 58 14.37 5.82 -4.01
N GLU A 59 15.51 6.29 -4.53
CA GLU A 59 15.85 7.72 -4.55
C GLU A 59 14.87 8.51 -5.42
N ALA A 60 14.59 8.03 -6.64
CA ALA A 60 13.63 8.68 -7.54
C ALA A 60 12.21 8.65 -6.96
N PHE A 61 11.80 7.55 -6.33
CA PHE A 61 10.53 7.50 -5.60
C PHE A 61 10.46 8.56 -4.51
N THR A 62 11.51 8.69 -3.68
CA THR A 62 11.55 9.69 -2.61
C THR A 62 11.54 11.11 -3.17
N HIS A 63 12.24 11.35 -4.27
CA HIS A 63 12.21 12.63 -4.98
C HIS A 63 10.79 12.96 -5.47
N ASP A 64 10.09 12.01 -6.06
CA ASP A 64 8.72 12.20 -6.55
C ASP A 64 7.73 12.46 -5.42
N MET A 65 7.92 11.82 -4.26
CA MET A 65 7.16 12.14 -3.05
C MET A 65 7.38 13.61 -2.63
N ARG A 66 8.61 14.12 -2.69
CA ARG A 66 8.92 15.54 -2.41
C ARG A 66 8.26 16.48 -3.43
N ALA A 67 8.28 16.14 -4.71
CA ALA A 67 7.59 16.89 -5.76
C ALA A 67 6.06 16.92 -5.57
N MET A 68 5.49 15.84 -5.03
CA MET A 68 4.09 15.77 -4.61
C MET A 68 3.81 16.53 -3.29
N GLY A 69 4.82 17.12 -2.65
CA GLY A 69 4.69 17.89 -1.42
C GLY A 69 4.75 17.06 -0.13
N ASP A 70 5.02 15.77 -0.22
CA ASP A 70 5.28 14.92 0.94
C ASP A 70 6.74 15.08 1.37
N GLN A 71 6.97 15.69 2.54
CA GLN A 71 8.31 15.94 3.09
C GLN A 71 8.79 14.86 4.07
N VAL A 72 7.98 13.81 4.30
CA VAL A 72 8.22 12.82 5.35
C VAL A 72 8.51 11.45 4.77
N THR A 73 7.66 10.98 3.85
CA THR A 73 7.80 9.65 3.26
C THR A 73 9.15 9.52 2.57
N ARG A 74 9.86 8.42 2.85
CA ARG A 74 11.10 8.07 2.17
C ARG A 74 11.16 6.57 1.93
N LEU A 75 11.77 6.21 0.82
CA LEU A 75 12.12 4.86 0.46
C LEU A 75 13.61 4.82 0.17
N ASP A 76 14.31 3.88 0.78
CA ASP A 76 15.76 3.78 0.76
C ASP A 76 16.23 2.44 0.20
N ARG A 77 15.37 1.42 0.25
CA ARG A 77 15.70 0.04 -0.13
C ARG A 77 14.62 -0.60 -1.01
N TYR A 78 15.01 -1.69 -1.66
CA TYR A 78 14.11 -2.59 -2.38
C TYR A 78 13.53 -3.64 -1.43
N GLU A 79 12.50 -4.37 -1.87
CA GLU A 79 12.10 -5.60 -1.20
C GLU A 79 13.21 -6.67 -1.34
N VAL A 80 13.45 -7.51 -0.33
CA VAL A 80 12.71 -7.59 0.95
C VAL A 80 13.27 -6.67 2.04
N ASP A 81 14.39 -5.99 1.78
CA ASP A 81 15.14 -5.26 2.80
C ASP A 81 14.39 -4.05 3.36
N MET A 82 13.52 -3.42 2.55
CA MET A 82 12.68 -2.30 2.99
C MET A 82 11.74 -2.66 4.15
N SER A 83 11.36 -3.94 4.25
CA SER A 83 10.45 -4.43 5.30
C SER A 83 11.14 -4.55 6.67
N SER A 84 12.46 -4.35 6.74
CA SER A 84 13.27 -4.42 7.97
C SER A 84 13.65 -3.02 8.44
N VAL A 85 12.81 -2.44 9.31
CA VAL A 85 13.03 -1.13 9.94
C VAL A 85 13.15 -1.33 11.44
N GLY A 86 14.32 -1.07 12.02
CA GLY A 86 14.55 -1.23 13.46
C GLY A 86 14.11 -0.02 14.29
N PRO A 87 14.09 -0.13 15.63
CA PRO A 87 13.92 1.04 16.50
C PRO A 87 14.94 2.14 16.17
N GLY A 88 14.46 3.34 15.87
CA GLY A 88 15.30 4.49 15.52
C GLY A 88 15.82 4.51 14.07
N ASP A 89 15.59 3.45 13.28
CA ASP A 89 15.86 3.48 11.85
C ASP A 89 14.80 4.32 11.15
N LEU A 90 15.23 5.34 10.42
CA LEU A 90 14.35 6.23 9.69
C LEU A 90 14.15 5.82 8.23
N ARG A 91 14.91 4.83 7.74
CA ARG A 91 14.81 4.37 6.35
C ARG A 91 13.49 3.66 6.10
N ASP A 92 12.94 3.83 4.90
CA ASP A 92 11.68 3.19 4.47
C ASP A 92 10.49 3.52 5.40
N THR A 93 10.43 4.75 5.90
CA THR A 93 9.38 5.22 6.83
C THR A 93 8.52 6.33 6.23
N SER A 94 7.34 6.48 6.84
CA SER A 94 6.44 7.61 6.63
C SER A 94 5.74 7.95 7.95
N SER A 95 4.88 8.96 7.95
CA SER A 95 3.93 9.22 9.04
C SER A 95 2.50 9.01 8.54
N PRO A 96 1.54 8.64 9.42
CA PRO A 96 0.14 8.52 9.03
C PRO A 96 -0.38 9.80 8.35
N ARG A 97 -0.09 10.98 8.92
CA ARG A 97 -0.49 12.27 8.34
C ARG A 97 0.09 12.48 6.94
N ALA A 98 1.38 12.23 6.73
CA ALA A 98 2.01 12.43 5.42
C ALA A 98 1.38 11.52 4.37
N MET A 99 1.20 10.24 4.70
CA MET A 99 0.53 9.28 3.82
C MET A 99 -0.91 9.68 3.51
N ALA A 100 -1.67 10.17 4.50
CA ALA A 100 -3.05 10.63 4.30
C ALA A 100 -3.10 11.84 3.36
N MET A 101 -2.18 12.80 3.50
CA MET A 101 -2.10 13.97 2.62
C MET A 101 -1.67 13.59 1.21
N SER A 102 -0.76 12.64 1.05
CA SER A 102 -0.36 12.08 -0.24
C SER A 102 -1.54 11.42 -0.95
N MET A 103 -2.32 10.60 -0.24
CA MET A 103 -3.55 10.02 -0.78
C MET A 103 -4.60 11.09 -1.11
N ALA A 104 -4.73 12.13 -0.27
CA ALA A 104 -5.65 13.24 -0.54
C ALA A 104 -5.29 13.90 -1.85
N ARG A 105 -4.01 14.20 -2.08
CA ARG A 105 -3.54 14.77 -3.35
C ARG A 105 -3.86 13.86 -4.54
N ILE A 106 -3.64 12.55 -4.42
CA ILE A 106 -3.93 11.59 -5.49
C ILE A 106 -5.43 11.54 -5.83
N PHE A 107 -6.30 11.48 -4.83
CA PHE A 107 -7.72 11.20 -5.04
C PHE A 107 -8.59 12.46 -5.19
N THR A 108 -8.22 13.59 -4.58
CA THR A 108 -9.07 14.79 -4.54
C THR A 108 -8.60 15.92 -5.46
N THR A 109 -7.42 15.82 -6.09
CA THR A 109 -6.95 16.80 -7.08
C THR A 109 -6.81 16.18 -8.48
N ASP A 110 -6.28 16.94 -9.43
CA ASP A 110 -5.94 16.54 -10.79
C ASP A 110 -4.54 15.90 -10.92
N TYR A 111 -3.94 15.45 -9.81
CA TYR A 111 -2.60 14.84 -9.81
C TYR A 111 -2.53 13.61 -10.73
N LEU A 112 -3.61 12.83 -10.78
CA LEU A 112 -3.82 11.78 -11.78
C LEU A 112 -4.87 12.22 -12.79
N THR A 113 -4.71 11.77 -14.04
CA THR A 113 -5.78 11.84 -15.03
C THR A 113 -7.02 11.08 -14.52
N PRO A 114 -8.24 11.46 -14.95
CA PRO A 114 -9.46 10.77 -14.53
C PRO A 114 -9.41 9.25 -14.74
N VAL A 115 -8.94 8.80 -15.92
CA VAL A 115 -8.81 7.38 -16.27
C VAL A 115 -7.84 6.65 -15.36
N SER A 116 -6.68 7.25 -15.05
CA SER A 116 -5.69 6.65 -14.13
C SER A 116 -6.23 6.58 -12.70
N LYS A 117 -6.99 7.59 -12.27
CA LYS A 117 -7.60 7.62 -10.94
C LYS A 117 -8.66 6.53 -10.80
N GLU A 118 -9.59 6.42 -11.76
CA GLU A 118 -10.62 5.37 -11.76
C GLU A 118 -10.02 3.97 -11.77
N MET A 119 -8.96 3.76 -12.55
CA MET A 119 -8.22 2.50 -12.59
C MET A 119 -7.60 2.15 -11.23
N LEU A 120 -6.92 3.11 -10.59
CA LEU A 120 -6.35 2.90 -9.26
C LEU A 120 -7.43 2.61 -8.21
N ILE A 121 -8.55 3.34 -8.24
CA ILE A 121 -9.70 3.09 -7.36
C ILE A 121 -10.20 1.66 -7.54
N ALA A 122 -10.40 1.21 -8.77
CA ALA A 122 -10.87 -0.14 -9.06
C ALA A 122 -9.91 -1.21 -8.48
N TRP A 123 -8.60 -1.02 -8.66
CA TRP A 123 -7.60 -1.95 -8.08
C TRP A 123 -7.58 -1.93 -6.57
N MET A 124 -7.72 -0.76 -5.93
CA MET A 124 -7.79 -0.65 -4.47
C MET A 124 -9.05 -1.33 -3.90
N VAL A 125 -10.19 -1.23 -4.59
CA VAL A 125 -11.44 -1.90 -4.20
C VAL A 125 -11.32 -3.42 -4.35
N GLU A 126 -10.60 -3.88 -5.37
CA GLU A 126 -10.34 -5.30 -5.62
C GLU A 126 -9.42 -5.95 -4.57
N THR A 127 -8.52 -5.17 -3.95
CA THR A 127 -7.62 -5.64 -2.86
C THR A 127 -8.40 -6.43 -1.79
N GLN A 128 -7.90 -7.61 -1.43
CA GLN A 128 -8.49 -8.47 -0.39
C GLN A 128 -7.63 -8.57 0.89
N THR A 129 -6.40 -8.08 0.85
CA THR A 129 -5.41 -8.27 1.93
C THR A 129 -5.75 -7.51 3.22
N GLY A 130 -6.56 -6.44 3.15
CA GLY A 130 -6.96 -5.62 4.30
C GLY A 130 -8.43 -5.71 4.70
N THR A 131 -9.16 -6.73 4.24
CA THR A 131 -10.61 -6.90 4.53
C THR A 131 -10.94 -6.96 6.03
N LYS A 132 -10.00 -7.38 6.87
CA LYS A 132 -10.12 -7.42 8.34
C LYS A 132 -9.56 -6.18 9.07
N ARG A 133 -8.97 -5.22 8.35
CA ARG A 133 -8.29 -4.03 8.91
C ARG A 133 -9.20 -2.81 8.88
N LEU A 134 -8.77 -1.67 8.34
CA LEU A 134 -9.55 -0.43 8.34
C LEU A 134 -10.95 -0.65 7.76
N ARG A 135 -11.04 -1.40 6.64
CA ARG A 135 -12.30 -1.67 5.94
C ARG A 135 -13.34 -2.40 6.79
N ALA A 136 -12.93 -3.23 7.74
CA ALA A 136 -13.86 -3.93 8.61
C ALA A 136 -14.64 -3.00 9.54
N GLY A 137 -14.12 -1.80 9.81
CA GLY A 137 -14.81 -0.78 10.61
C GLY A 137 -15.66 0.20 9.81
N LEU A 138 -15.62 0.15 8.48
CA LEU A 138 -16.32 1.11 7.62
C LEU A 138 -17.74 0.65 7.30
N PRO A 139 -18.69 1.58 7.07
CA PRO A 139 -20.04 1.25 6.61
C PRO A 139 -20.01 0.41 5.33
N THR A 140 -20.77 -0.69 5.31
CA THR A 140 -20.79 -1.64 4.19
C THR A 140 -21.41 -1.09 2.91
N ASN A 141 -22.15 0.02 3.00
CA ASN A 141 -22.72 0.72 1.86
C ASN A 141 -21.74 1.73 1.23
N TRP A 142 -20.54 1.91 1.79
CA TRP A 142 -19.50 2.74 1.17
C TRP A 142 -18.65 1.89 0.24
N VAL A 143 -18.29 2.45 -0.91
CA VAL A 143 -17.20 1.88 -1.71
C VAL A 143 -15.92 2.14 -0.94
N THR A 144 -15.11 1.10 -0.75
CA THR A 144 -13.86 1.17 0.01
C THR A 144 -12.76 0.42 -0.70
N GLY A 145 -11.58 1.02 -0.74
CA GLY A 145 -10.37 0.40 -1.24
C GLY A 145 -9.20 0.69 -0.32
N ASP A 146 -8.22 -0.22 -0.30
CA ASP A 146 -7.11 -0.16 0.65
C ASP A 146 -5.78 -0.63 0.05
N LYS A 147 -4.69 -0.31 0.75
CA LYS A 147 -3.40 -0.98 0.60
C LYS A 147 -2.81 -1.29 1.97
N THR A 148 -2.60 -2.57 2.19
CA THR A 148 -1.95 -3.07 3.40
C THR A 148 -0.44 -3.05 3.34
N GLY A 149 0.21 -2.87 4.48
CA GLY A 149 1.60 -3.25 4.74
C GLY A 149 1.68 -4.19 5.95
N SER A 150 2.56 -5.18 5.87
CA SER A 150 2.88 -6.07 7.00
C SER A 150 4.39 -6.22 7.05
N SER A 151 5.01 -5.97 8.20
CA SER A 151 6.46 -6.06 8.33
C SER A 151 6.89 -6.77 9.61
N PHE A 152 8.17 -7.11 9.65
CA PHE A 152 8.78 -7.89 10.72
C PHE A 152 9.54 -6.98 11.69
N ASN A 153 9.66 -7.44 12.94
CA ASN A 153 10.66 -6.93 13.86
C ASN A 153 12.04 -7.43 13.40
N ASN A 154 12.98 -6.51 13.18
CA ASN A 154 14.33 -6.82 12.71
C ASN A 154 15.15 -7.69 13.68
N ASN A 155 14.80 -7.72 14.97
CA ASN A 155 15.53 -8.48 15.99
C ASN A 155 15.05 -9.93 16.12
N THR A 156 13.81 -10.24 15.72
CA THR A 156 13.22 -11.57 15.92
C THR A 156 12.75 -12.23 14.62
N ASN A 157 12.72 -11.48 13.51
CA ASN A 157 12.14 -11.91 12.23
C ASN A 157 10.68 -12.35 12.36
N VAL A 158 9.96 -11.78 13.35
CA VAL A 158 8.56 -12.06 13.65
C VAL A 158 7.70 -10.86 13.25
N PRO A 159 6.57 -11.06 12.54
CA PRO A 159 5.64 -9.98 12.24
C PRO A 159 5.22 -9.22 13.51
N ASN A 160 5.38 -7.91 13.51
CA ASN A 160 4.83 -7.05 14.56
C ASN A 160 4.31 -5.71 14.03
N ARG A 161 4.20 -5.53 12.71
CA ARG A 161 3.64 -4.29 12.14
C ARG A 161 2.48 -4.59 11.22
N ALA A 162 1.36 -3.95 11.48
CA ALA A 162 0.15 -3.97 10.68
C ALA A 162 -0.17 -2.54 10.25
N ASN A 163 0.06 -2.25 8.96
CA ASN A 163 -0.21 -0.95 8.39
C ASN A 163 -1.37 -1.06 7.41
N ASP A 164 -2.21 -0.05 7.36
CA ASP A 164 -3.26 0.04 6.35
C ASP A 164 -3.56 1.49 5.99
N VAL A 165 -3.86 1.70 4.72
CA VAL A 165 -4.23 2.99 4.14
C VAL A 165 -5.49 2.76 3.33
N ALA A 166 -6.61 3.27 3.83
CA ALA A 166 -7.91 3.10 3.21
C ALA A 166 -8.44 4.42 2.67
N VAL A 167 -9.14 4.32 1.53
CA VAL A 167 -9.96 5.39 0.96
C VAL A 167 -11.38 4.87 0.87
N ALA A 168 -12.31 5.65 1.40
CA ALA A 168 -13.73 5.38 1.35
C ALA A 168 -14.44 6.48 0.57
N TRP A 169 -15.45 6.10 -0.21
CA TRP A 169 -16.31 7.00 -0.97
C TRP A 169 -17.75 6.91 -0.47
N PRO A 170 -18.12 7.71 0.56
CA PRO A 170 -19.50 7.84 1.01
C PRO A 170 -20.42 8.42 -0.07
N GLN A 171 -21.69 8.04 -0.08
CA GLN A 171 -22.65 8.62 -1.01
C GLN A 171 -22.87 10.11 -0.71
N GLY A 172 -22.70 10.97 -1.71
CA GLY A 172 -23.05 12.39 -1.63
C GLY A 172 -22.04 13.28 -0.91
N GLY A 173 -20.82 12.80 -0.61
CA GLY A 173 -19.79 13.62 0.01
C GLY A 173 -18.37 13.32 -0.48
N PRO A 174 -17.36 14.08 -0.02
CA PRO A 174 -15.97 13.86 -0.40
C PRO A 174 -15.44 12.51 0.12
N PRO A 175 -14.38 11.95 -0.50
CA PRO A 175 -13.77 10.73 0.00
C PRO A 175 -13.18 10.94 1.40
N LEU A 176 -13.30 9.91 2.24
CA LEU A 176 -12.63 9.82 3.53
C LEU A 176 -11.34 8.99 3.37
N ILE A 177 -10.24 9.53 3.89
CA ILE A 177 -8.92 8.89 3.83
C ILE A 177 -8.47 8.58 5.25
N ILE A 178 -8.12 7.32 5.50
CA ILE A 178 -7.71 6.84 6.82
C ILE A 178 -6.38 6.12 6.68
N THR A 179 -5.43 6.50 7.51
CA THR A 179 -4.10 5.87 7.58
C THR A 179 -3.85 5.38 8.99
N CYS A 180 -3.50 4.12 9.15
CA CYS A 180 -3.15 3.55 10.44
C CYS A 180 -1.86 2.75 10.29
N PHE A 181 -0.83 3.17 11.02
CA PHE A 181 0.41 2.40 11.19
C PHE A 181 0.45 1.91 12.62
N TYR A 182 0.50 0.59 12.79
CA TYR A 182 0.36 -0.04 14.09
C TYR A 182 1.49 -1.05 14.31
N GLU A 183 2.22 -0.86 15.41
CA GLU A 183 3.15 -1.85 15.93
C GLU A 183 2.44 -2.65 17.03
N THR A 184 2.31 -3.96 16.82
CA THR A 184 1.57 -4.86 17.70
C THR A 184 2.36 -5.14 18.98
N PRO A 185 1.72 -5.23 20.15
CA PRO A 185 2.39 -5.56 21.40
C PRO A 185 2.80 -7.05 21.45
N THR A 186 2.14 -7.89 20.66
CA THR A 186 2.38 -9.32 20.55
C THR A 186 3.28 -9.62 19.36
N GLN A 187 4.23 -10.54 19.57
CA GLN A 187 5.05 -11.11 18.51
C GLN A 187 4.57 -12.54 18.25
N GLY A 188 4.21 -12.83 17.01
CA GLY A 188 3.79 -14.17 16.58
C GLY A 188 3.99 -14.39 15.09
N PRO A 189 3.94 -15.63 14.60
CA PRO A 189 4.21 -15.96 13.20
C PRO A 189 3.26 -15.26 12.22
N ASN A 190 2.11 -14.79 12.70
CA ASN A 190 1.13 -14.02 11.95
C ASN A 190 0.54 -12.93 12.85
N LEU A 191 0.00 -11.88 12.23
CA LEU A 191 -0.88 -10.92 12.90
C LEU A 191 -2.12 -11.64 13.43
N THR A 192 -2.51 -11.35 14.66
CA THR A 192 -3.71 -11.93 15.27
C THR A 192 -4.97 -11.22 14.79
N ASP A 193 -6.14 -11.85 14.96
CA ASP A 193 -7.42 -11.16 14.72
C ASP A 193 -7.60 -9.96 15.68
N ALA A 194 -7.02 -10.01 16.88
CA ALA A 194 -7.03 -8.88 17.82
C ALA A 194 -6.21 -7.68 17.30
N ASP A 195 -5.03 -7.93 16.71
CA ASP A 195 -4.22 -6.87 16.11
C ASP A 195 -4.95 -6.20 14.94
N GLN A 196 -5.62 -6.98 14.11
CA GLN A 196 -6.41 -6.45 12.98
C GLN A 196 -7.65 -5.69 13.45
N ALA A 197 -8.28 -6.12 14.55
CA ALA A 197 -9.41 -5.43 15.16
C ALA A 197 -9.04 -4.02 15.65
N VAL A 198 -7.79 -3.77 16.06
CA VAL A 198 -7.32 -2.40 16.38
C VAL A 198 -7.42 -1.49 15.17
N LEU A 199 -6.99 -1.95 13.99
CA LEU A 199 -7.12 -1.18 12.75
C LEU A 199 -8.60 -1.01 12.36
N ALA A 200 -9.41 -2.05 12.50
CA ALA A 200 -10.85 -1.96 12.25
C ALA A 200 -11.51 -0.87 13.13
N GLU A 201 -11.14 -0.80 14.40
CA GLU A 201 -11.64 0.22 15.32
C GLU A 201 -11.24 1.64 14.89
N VAL A 202 -10.02 1.83 14.38
CA VAL A 202 -9.60 3.11 13.78
C VAL A 202 -10.47 3.48 12.57
N GLY A 203 -10.80 2.50 11.72
CA GLY A 203 -11.74 2.67 10.62
C GLY A 203 -13.12 3.14 11.09
N ARG A 204 -13.66 2.49 12.13
CA ARG A 204 -14.95 2.83 12.75
C ARG A 204 -14.95 4.23 13.34
N ILE A 205 -13.90 4.62 14.04
CA ILE A 205 -13.74 5.98 14.60
C ILE A 205 -13.73 7.02 13.49
N GLY A 206 -12.99 6.77 12.39
CA GLY A 206 -12.95 7.67 11.24
C GLY A 206 -14.30 7.82 10.55
N ALA A 207 -15.03 6.71 10.35
CA ALA A 207 -16.38 6.74 9.76
C ALA A 207 -17.37 7.53 10.64
N ASN A 208 -17.35 7.30 11.95
CA ASN A 208 -18.20 8.04 12.89
C ASN A 208 -17.88 9.53 12.86
N TRP A 209 -16.60 9.91 12.88
CA TRP A 209 -16.21 11.32 12.77
C TRP A 209 -16.79 11.96 11.51
N TYR A 210 -16.65 11.31 10.35
CA TYR A 210 -17.15 11.81 9.08
C TYR A 210 -18.68 11.98 9.05
N GLN A 211 -19.43 11.05 9.63
CA GLN A 211 -20.89 11.09 9.68
C GLN A 211 -21.45 12.17 10.63
N ASN A 212 -20.62 12.73 11.50
CA ASN A 212 -20.99 13.79 12.44
C ASN A 212 -20.43 15.17 12.04
N LEU A 213 -19.95 15.34 10.81
CA LEU A 213 -19.61 16.64 10.20
C LEU A 213 -20.88 17.38 9.77
#